data_AF-A0A7W0R5I2-F1
#
_entry.id   AF-A0A7W0R5I2-F1
#
_cell.length_a   1.000
_cell.length_b   1.000
_cell.length_c   1.000
_cell.angle_alpha   90.00
_cell.angle_beta   90.00
_cell.angle_gamma   90.00
#
_symmetry.space_group_name_H-M   'P 1'
#
loop_
_entity.id
_entity.type
_entity.pdbx_description
1 polymer ?
#
loop_
_entity_poly.entity_id
_entity_poly.type
_entity_poly.pdbx_seq_one_letter_code
_entity_poly.pdbx_strand_id
1 'polypeptide(L)'
;MSGLDRSDTTHVEWDELAVGWALRALEPDDEDRFSAHLSGCDRCQASVQDSGRVLTALVEQLPVQSPSPELRSRLLAEIGKTRRDRNAASLRASEQVLPEGELVDFAAARSRSVARSAHSVRGDRSKWTTISTLVAAAAAVLVIAGLGIWNLNLQTDRDNATSVAADRGQILQDLAAAGEVNMTPLHDGDGQAVATLVIGSSQAMVMTNGLPVNNAGEEIYVLWGLREAGEQPQALGTFDVVDRELDMRTVGSTVAGLDAFNGYAVTRESGRQAPDTPTLPMVATGQVT
;
A
#
# COMPACT_ATOMS: atom_id res chain seq x y z
N MET A 1 -44.70 -21.55 2.94
CA MET A 1 -43.45 -22.33 3.01
C MET A 1 -42.85 -22.32 1.61
N SER A 2 -42.15 -21.23 1.25
CA SER A 2 -41.68 -21.01 -0.11
C SER A 2 -40.34 -20.25 -0.07
N GLY A 3 -39.32 -20.83 -0.69
CA GLY A 3 -38.13 -20.14 -1.20
C GLY A 3 -37.02 -19.81 -0.20
N LEU A 4 -36.29 -20.81 0.30
CA LEU A 4 -34.88 -20.57 0.62
C LEU A 4 -34.16 -20.36 -0.71
N ASP A 5 -33.62 -19.16 -0.87
CA ASP A 5 -32.98 -18.67 -2.08
C ASP A 5 -31.76 -19.55 -2.43
N ARG A 6 -31.61 -19.90 -3.70
CA ARG A 6 -30.51 -20.74 -4.20
C ARG A 6 -29.15 -20.06 -3.95
N SER A 7 -29.15 -18.73 -3.84
CA SER A 7 -28.02 -17.87 -3.46
C SER A 7 -27.54 -18.09 -2.02
N ASP A 8 -28.45 -18.47 -1.12
CA ASP A 8 -28.13 -18.66 0.31
C ASP A 8 -27.50 -20.04 0.56
N THR A 9 -27.87 -21.05 -0.24
CA THR A 9 -27.25 -22.39 -0.16
C THR A 9 -25.82 -22.38 -0.73
N THR A 10 -25.57 -21.57 -1.76
CA THR A 10 -24.22 -21.41 -2.34
C THR A 10 -23.24 -20.69 -1.41
N HIS A 11 -23.72 -19.89 -0.44
CA HIS A 11 -22.82 -19.19 0.48
C HIS A 11 -22.38 -20.01 1.69
N VAL A 12 -23.04 -21.13 1.97
CA VAL A 12 -22.64 -22.04 3.07
C VAL A 12 -21.24 -22.61 2.81
N GLU A 13 -20.96 -23.03 1.58
CA GLU A 13 -19.65 -23.56 1.17
C GLU A 13 -18.55 -22.49 1.30
N TRP A 14 -18.87 -21.24 0.92
CA TRP A 14 -17.94 -20.12 1.07
C TRP A 14 -17.69 -19.74 2.54
N ASP A 15 -18.69 -19.87 3.40
CA ASP A 15 -18.53 -19.60 4.83
C ASP A 15 -17.59 -20.63 5.49
N GLU A 16 -17.63 -21.90 5.09
CA GLU A 16 -16.68 -22.92 5.55
C GLU A 16 -15.24 -22.60 5.08
N LEU A 17 -15.07 -22.20 3.82
CA LEU A 17 -13.78 -21.80 3.28
C LEU A 17 -13.23 -20.52 3.94
N ALA A 18 -14.10 -19.58 4.37
CA ALA A 18 -13.69 -18.36 5.04
C ALA A 18 -12.95 -18.63 6.36
N VAL A 19 -13.41 -19.62 7.14
CA VAL A 19 -12.74 -20.04 8.38
C VAL A 19 -11.38 -20.65 8.06
N GLY A 20 -11.31 -21.55 7.07
CA GLY A 20 -10.05 -22.14 6.62
C GLY A 20 -9.06 -21.11 6.10
N TRP A 21 -9.54 -20.09 5.39
CA TRP A 21 -8.73 -18.97 4.90
C TRP A 21 -8.12 -18.18 6.06
N ALA A 22 -8.94 -17.80 7.06
CA ALA A 22 -8.49 -17.06 8.23
C ALA A 22 -7.43 -17.82 9.04
N LEU A 23 -7.54 -19.14 9.12
CA LEU A 23 -6.58 -20.02 9.81
C LEU A 23 -5.37 -20.41 8.95
N ARG A 24 -5.28 -19.93 7.70
CA ARG A 24 -4.26 -20.34 6.71
C ARG A 24 -4.19 -21.87 6.54
N ALA A 25 -5.36 -22.51 6.54
CA ALA A 25 -5.54 -23.97 6.56
C ALA A 25 -6.21 -24.53 5.29
N LEU A 26 -6.44 -23.72 4.25
CA LEU A 26 -7.00 -24.19 2.99
C LEU A 26 -5.98 -24.97 2.16
N GLU A 27 -6.48 -25.92 1.39
CA GLU A 27 -5.70 -26.53 0.30
C GLU A 27 -5.48 -25.51 -0.82
N PRO A 28 -4.39 -25.60 -1.59
CA PRO A 28 -4.04 -24.59 -2.60
C PRO A 28 -5.16 -24.31 -3.62
N ASP A 29 -5.85 -25.36 -4.09
CA ASP A 29 -6.94 -25.22 -5.06
C ASP A 29 -8.14 -24.45 -4.49
N ASP A 30 -8.43 -24.63 -3.20
CA ASP A 30 -9.52 -23.94 -2.51
C ASP A 30 -9.12 -22.51 -2.11
N GLU A 31 -7.84 -22.29 -1.78
CA GLU A 31 -7.31 -20.94 -1.55
C GLU A 31 -7.42 -20.08 -2.81
N ASP A 32 -7.06 -20.62 -3.97
CA ASP A 32 -7.18 -19.92 -5.25
C ASP A 32 -8.64 -19.59 -5.59
N ARG A 33 -9.55 -20.57 -5.43
CA ARG A 33 -10.99 -20.37 -5.66
C ARG A 33 -11.59 -19.34 -4.71
N PHE A 34 -11.27 -19.45 -3.42
CA PHE A 34 -11.78 -18.55 -2.39
C PHE A 34 -11.24 -17.13 -2.57
N SER A 35 -9.96 -16.96 -2.91
CA SER A 35 -9.35 -15.63 -3.12
C SER A 35 -10.03 -14.85 -4.26
N ALA A 36 -10.40 -15.54 -5.34
CA ALA A 36 -11.14 -14.94 -6.46
C ALA A 36 -12.52 -14.43 -6.01
N HIS A 37 -13.23 -15.22 -5.20
CA HIS A 37 -14.55 -14.86 -4.67
C HIS A 37 -14.47 -13.74 -3.61
N LEU A 38 -13.49 -13.80 -2.71
CA LEU A 38 -13.32 -12.89 -1.57
C LEU A 38 -13.25 -11.42 -1.98
N SER A 39 -12.58 -11.12 -3.10
CA SER A 39 -12.43 -9.75 -3.61
C SER A 39 -13.75 -9.03 -3.92
N GLY A 40 -14.83 -9.78 -4.19
CA GLY A 40 -16.12 -9.24 -4.61
C GLY A 40 -17.29 -9.54 -3.67
N CYS A 41 -17.05 -10.11 -2.48
CA CYS A 41 -18.13 -10.51 -1.57
C CYS A 41 -17.95 -9.98 -0.14
N ASP A 42 -18.74 -8.97 0.23
CA ASP A 42 -18.72 -8.34 1.56
C ASP A 42 -19.03 -9.32 2.70
N ARG A 43 -19.92 -10.31 2.47
CA ARG A 43 -20.26 -11.34 3.46
C ARG A 43 -19.05 -12.20 3.82
N CYS A 44 -18.33 -12.69 2.80
CA CYS A 44 -17.15 -13.53 3.02
C CYS A 44 -15.98 -12.70 3.58
N GLN A 45 -15.85 -11.43 3.20
CA GLN A 45 -14.90 -10.51 3.84
C GLN A 45 -15.20 -10.35 5.33
N ALA A 46 -16.46 -10.14 5.70
CA ALA A 46 -16.87 -10.05 7.10
C ALA A 46 -16.61 -11.36 7.86
N SER A 47 -16.93 -12.52 7.26
CA SER A 47 -16.68 -13.84 7.86
C SER A 47 -15.18 -14.10 8.13
N VAL A 48 -14.30 -13.71 7.20
CA VAL A 48 -12.84 -13.79 7.39
C VAL A 48 -12.38 -12.87 8.53
N GLN A 49 -12.88 -11.63 8.58
CA GLN A 49 -12.54 -10.69 9.65
C GLN A 49 -12.99 -11.19 11.03
N ASP A 50 -14.23 -11.68 11.14
CA ASP A 50 -14.76 -12.20 12.39
C ASP A 50 -14.00 -13.44 12.88
N SER A 51 -13.65 -14.34 11.95
CA SER A 51 -12.79 -15.49 12.24
C SER A 51 -11.40 -15.05 12.72
N GLY A 52 -10.82 -14.03 12.09
CA GLY A 52 -9.54 -13.43 12.49
C GLY A 52 -9.57 -12.80 13.89
N ARG A 53 -10.68 -12.14 14.26
CA ARG A 53 -10.87 -11.59 15.62
C ARG A 53 -10.91 -12.68 16.68
N VAL A 54 -11.61 -13.78 16.42
CA VAL A 54 -11.65 -14.94 17.33
C VAL A 54 -10.25 -15.54 17.49
N LEU A 55 -9.52 -15.73 16.39
CA LEU A 55 -8.15 -16.24 16.44
C LEU A 55 -7.24 -15.32 17.25
N THR A 56 -7.33 -14.01 17.04
CA THR A 56 -6.54 -13.01 17.78
C THR A 56 -6.83 -13.09 19.27
N ALA A 57 -8.10 -13.13 19.67
CA ALA A 57 -8.51 -13.25 21.07
C ALA A 57 -8.03 -14.56 21.74
N LEU A 58 -7.85 -15.64 20.96
CA LEU A 58 -7.25 -16.89 21.45
C LEU A 58 -5.73 -16.77 21.61
N VAL A 59 -5.05 -16.14 20.65
CA VAL A 59 -3.59 -15.95 20.68
C VAL A 59 -3.17 -15.04 21.83
N GLU A 60 -3.95 -14.00 22.14
CA GLU A 60 -3.70 -13.10 23.28
C GLU A 60 -3.73 -13.81 24.64
N GLN A 61 -4.38 -14.96 24.75
CA GLN A 61 -4.41 -15.76 25.98
C GLN A 61 -3.17 -16.65 26.13
N LEU A 62 -2.35 -16.79 25.09
CA LEU A 62 -1.14 -17.59 25.14
C LEU A 62 -0.01 -16.83 25.82
N PRO A 63 0.85 -17.51 26.61
CA PRO A 63 2.03 -16.87 27.18
C PRO A 63 2.97 -16.39 26.07
N VAL A 64 3.48 -15.17 26.20
CA VAL A 64 4.47 -14.61 25.29
C VAL A 64 5.78 -15.40 25.43
N GLN A 65 6.16 -16.09 24.36
CA GLN A 65 7.43 -16.81 24.29
C GLN A 65 8.48 -15.94 23.61
N SER A 66 9.56 -15.62 24.32
CA SER A 66 10.67 -14.86 23.73
C SER A 66 11.43 -15.74 22.72
N PRO A 67 11.60 -15.30 21.46
CA PRO A 67 12.34 -16.05 20.46
C PRO A 67 13.83 -16.14 20.83
N SER A 68 14.49 -17.23 20.45
CA SER A 68 15.93 -17.39 20.69
C SER A 68 16.72 -16.26 20.03
N PRO A 69 17.73 -15.65 20.71
CA PRO A 69 18.57 -14.60 20.13
C PRO A 69 19.21 -14.99 18.79
N GLU A 70 19.55 -16.26 18.60
CA GLU A 70 20.12 -16.81 17.38
C GLU A 70 19.13 -16.85 16.21
N LEU A 71 17.83 -16.91 16.47
CA LEU A 71 16.80 -16.79 15.44
C LEU A 71 16.69 -15.34 14.97
N ARG A 72 16.71 -14.39 15.91
CA ARG A 72 16.70 -12.95 15.59
C ARG A 72 17.90 -12.57 14.73
N SER A 73 19.11 -12.98 15.12
CA SER A 73 20.33 -12.65 14.37
C SER A 73 20.33 -13.27 12.97
N ARG A 74 19.89 -14.53 12.82
CA ARG A 74 19.74 -15.18 11.52
C ARG A 74 18.72 -14.48 10.63
N LEU A 75 17.57 -14.11 11.17
CA LEU A 75 16.52 -13.41 10.41
C LEU A 75 17.00 -12.04 9.94
N LEU A 76 17.63 -11.25 10.82
CA LEU A 76 18.20 -9.94 10.46
C LEU A 76 19.29 -10.08 9.39
N ALA A 77 20.15 -11.09 9.50
CA ALA A 77 21.17 -11.38 8.49
C ALA A 77 20.54 -11.74 7.13
N GLU A 78 19.46 -12.54 7.13
CA GLU A 78 18.77 -12.95 5.90
C GLU A 78 18.03 -11.79 5.24
N ILE A 79 17.33 -10.95 6.02
CA ILE A 79 16.73 -9.69 5.54
C ILE A 79 17.80 -8.79 4.90
N GLY A 80 18.98 -8.70 5.52
CA GLY A 80 20.12 -7.94 5.00
C GLY A 80 20.67 -8.49 3.67
N LYS A 81 20.62 -9.81 3.43
CA LYS A 81 20.98 -10.42 2.14
C LYS A 81 19.92 -10.14 1.08
N THR A 82 18.65 -10.40 1.37
CA THR A 82 17.53 -10.16 0.44
C THR A 82 17.48 -8.70 -0.02
N ARG A 83 17.74 -7.74 0.89
CA ARG A 83 17.86 -6.31 0.56
C ARG A 83 19.01 -6.05 -0.41
N ARG A 84 20.19 -6.61 -0.15
CA ARG A 84 21.37 -6.45 -1.02
C ARG A 84 21.14 -7.03 -2.41
N ASP A 85 20.53 -8.21 -2.49
CA ASP A 85 20.26 -8.88 -3.77
C ASP A 85 19.24 -8.09 -4.60
N ARG A 86 18.16 -7.58 -3.96
CA ARG A 86 17.19 -6.70 -4.63
C ARG A 86 17.82 -5.39 -5.09
N ASN A 87 18.66 -4.76 -4.28
CA ASN A 87 19.37 -3.54 -4.66
C ASN A 87 20.35 -3.78 -5.82
N ALA A 88 21.10 -4.88 -5.79
CA ALA A 88 21.98 -5.26 -6.88
C ALA A 88 21.22 -5.55 -8.18
N ALA A 89 20.04 -6.18 -8.11
CA ALA A 89 19.17 -6.37 -9.26
C ALA A 89 18.64 -5.03 -9.82
N SER A 90 18.26 -4.09 -8.94
CA SER A 90 17.80 -2.74 -9.32
C SER A 90 18.91 -1.92 -9.99
N LEU A 91 20.13 -1.91 -9.44
CA LEU A 91 21.28 -1.21 -10.03
C LEU A 91 21.63 -1.77 -11.42
N ARG A 92 21.56 -3.10 -11.60
CA ARG A 92 21.75 -3.73 -12.91
C ARG A 92 20.65 -3.37 -13.91
N ALA A 93 19.41 -3.24 -13.45
CA ALA A 93 18.29 -2.81 -14.29
C ALA A 93 18.43 -1.33 -14.73
N SER A 94 18.92 -0.45 -13.84
CA SER A 94 19.22 0.95 -14.18
C SER A 94 20.41 1.08 -15.13
N GLU A 95 21.47 0.28 -14.96
CA GLU A 95 22.63 0.28 -15.87
C GLU A 95 22.28 -0.23 -17.28
N GLN A 96 21.19 -0.99 -17.42
CA GLN A 96 20.69 -1.47 -18.71
C GLN A 96 19.78 -0.46 -19.45
N VAL A 97 19.54 0.72 -18.88
CA VAL A 97 18.81 1.81 -19.54
C VAL A 97 19.78 2.93 -19.97
N LEU A 98 20.62 2.64 -20.97
CA LEU A 98 20.94 3.56 -22.08
C LEU A 98 21.80 2.85 -23.16
N PRO A 99 21.51 3.12 -24.43
CA PRO A 99 22.53 3.69 -25.29
C PRO A 99 22.16 5.13 -25.62
N GLU A 100 23.12 6.02 -25.38
CA GLU A 100 23.14 7.39 -25.88
C GLU A 100 22.81 7.41 -27.37
N GLY A 101 21.76 8.14 -27.72
CA GLY A 101 21.66 8.90 -28.96
C GLY A 101 21.82 8.12 -30.26
N GLU A 102 20.83 7.34 -30.65
CA GLU A 102 20.47 7.24 -32.07
C GLU A 102 18.99 7.56 -32.22
N LEU A 103 18.70 8.76 -32.75
CA LEU A 103 17.38 9.13 -33.23
C LEU A 103 17.02 8.22 -34.41
N VAL A 104 16.55 7.01 -34.12
CA VAL A 104 15.93 6.16 -35.13
C VAL A 104 14.60 6.79 -35.51
N ASP A 105 14.56 7.34 -36.72
CA ASP A 105 13.40 7.94 -37.33
C ASP A 105 12.28 6.91 -37.56
N PHE A 106 11.39 6.77 -36.58
CA PHE A 106 10.21 5.91 -36.66
C PHE A 106 9.16 6.38 -37.70
N ALA A 107 9.37 7.52 -38.38
CA ALA A 107 8.47 8.00 -39.42
C ALA A 107 8.62 7.24 -40.76
N ALA A 108 9.76 6.59 -41.02
CA ALA A 108 10.03 5.94 -42.30
C ALA A 108 9.48 4.50 -42.44
N ALA A 109 8.99 3.89 -41.35
CA ALA A 109 8.49 2.51 -41.35
C ALA A 109 6.98 2.39 -41.68
N ARG A 110 6.24 3.51 -41.77
CA ARG A 110 4.77 3.49 -41.89
C ARG A 110 4.22 3.55 -43.32
N SER A 111 5.07 3.60 -44.35
CA SER A 111 4.64 3.84 -45.73
C SER A 111 4.87 2.67 -46.71
N ARG A 112 5.22 1.46 -46.24
CA ARG A 112 5.53 0.32 -47.13
C ARG A 112 4.67 -0.94 -46.98
N SER A 113 3.58 -0.92 -46.22
CA SER A 113 2.68 -2.09 -46.08
C SER A 113 1.30 -1.98 -46.77
N VAL A 114 1.02 -0.90 -47.51
CA VAL A 114 -0.24 -0.76 -48.28
C VAL A 114 0.03 -0.89 -49.79
N ALA A 115 0.57 -2.02 -50.22
CA ALA A 115 0.70 -2.33 -51.65
C ALA A 115 0.90 -3.82 -51.92
N ARG A 116 -0.04 -4.67 -51.47
CA ARG A 116 -0.32 -5.97 -52.11
C ARG A 116 -1.52 -6.64 -51.45
N SER A 117 -2.69 -6.51 -52.09
CA SER A 117 -3.76 -7.50 -52.15
C SER A 117 -4.92 -6.91 -52.97
N ALA A 118 -4.70 -6.76 -54.28
CA ALA A 118 -5.80 -6.61 -55.23
C ALA A 118 -5.96 -7.95 -55.93
N HIS A 119 -6.83 -8.81 -55.39
CA HIS A 119 -7.41 -9.92 -56.15
C HIS A 119 -8.83 -9.53 -56.51
N SER A 120 -9.02 -9.33 -57.82
CA SER A 120 -10.29 -9.04 -58.46
C SER A 120 -11.13 -10.32 -58.52
N VAL A 121 -12.21 -10.40 -57.74
CA VAL A 121 -13.29 -11.36 -58.00
C VAL A 121 -14.40 -10.63 -58.76
N ARG A 122 -14.61 -11.08 -59.98
CA ARG A 122 -15.68 -10.70 -60.90
C ARG A 122 -16.90 -11.56 -60.58
N GLY A 123 -18.05 -10.94 -60.29
CA GLY A 123 -19.35 -11.62 -60.13
C GLY A 123 -20.37 -10.60 -59.66
N ASP A 124 -20.98 -9.87 -60.58
CA ASP A 124 -22.25 -10.14 -61.24
C ASP A 124 -23.40 -9.38 -60.57
N ARG A 125 -24.20 -8.74 -61.40
CA ARG A 125 -25.04 -7.60 -61.07
C ARG A 125 -26.42 -8.05 -60.64
N SER A 126 -26.89 -7.60 -59.49
CA SER A 126 -28.32 -7.34 -59.32
C SER A 126 -28.57 -6.19 -58.34
N LYS A 127 -29.62 -5.46 -58.65
CA LYS A 127 -29.88 -4.07 -58.28
C LYS A 127 -30.39 -3.96 -56.85
N TRP A 128 -29.79 -3.12 -56.01
CA TRP A 128 -30.55 -2.37 -55.02
C TRP A 128 -29.88 -1.05 -54.64
N THR A 129 -30.73 -0.05 -54.60
CA THR A 129 -30.47 1.38 -54.72
C THR A 129 -30.17 2.02 -53.36
N THR A 130 -29.05 2.72 -53.29
CA THR A 130 -28.88 4.07 -52.69
C THR A 130 -29.68 4.41 -51.43
N ILE A 131 -29.28 3.88 -50.26
CA ILE A 131 -29.43 4.57 -48.96
C ILE A 131 -28.32 4.06 -48.01
N SER A 132 -27.12 4.66 -47.96
CA SER A 132 -26.18 4.38 -46.84
C SER A 132 -24.97 5.31 -46.67
N THR A 133 -24.85 6.46 -47.33
CA THR A 133 -23.60 7.26 -47.22
C THR A 133 -23.59 8.34 -46.14
N LEU A 134 -24.65 8.50 -45.33
CA LEU A 134 -24.68 9.49 -44.24
C LEU A 134 -24.61 8.93 -42.80
N VAL A 135 -24.50 7.61 -42.62
CA VAL A 135 -24.37 7.01 -41.27
C VAL A 135 -22.93 6.56 -40.96
N ALA A 136 -22.08 6.38 -41.98
CA ALA A 136 -20.72 5.86 -41.78
C ALA A 136 -19.72 6.89 -41.21
N ALA A 137 -19.95 8.19 -41.37
CA ALA A 137 -19.04 9.22 -40.86
C ALA A 137 -19.20 9.48 -39.35
N ALA A 138 -20.43 9.39 -38.81
CA ALA A 138 -20.70 9.61 -37.39
C ALA A 138 -20.17 8.47 -36.50
N ALA A 139 -20.25 7.22 -36.97
CA ALA A 139 -19.75 6.07 -36.22
C ALA A 139 -18.21 6.09 -36.07
N ALA A 140 -17.47 6.50 -37.11
CA ALA A 140 -16.02 6.60 -37.04
C ALA A 140 -15.55 7.69 -36.06
N VAL A 141 -16.23 8.84 -36.02
CA VAL A 141 -15.92 9.91 -35.05
C VAL A 141 -16.25 9.48 -33.62
N LEU A 142 -17.36 8.75 -33.40
CA LEU A 142 -17.69 8.22 -32.07
C LEU A 142 -16.72 7.12 -31.60
N VAL A 143 -16.23 6.27 -32.51
CA VAL A 143 -15.20 5.27 -32.17
C VAL A 143 -13.86 5.94 -31.89
N ILE A 144 -13.45 6.95 -32.68
CA ILE A 144 -12.22 7.71 -32.45
C ILE A 144 -12.31 8.53 -31.16
N ALA A 145 -13.46 9.15 -30.87
CA ALA A 145 -13.70 9.90 -29.63
C ALA A 145 -13.76 8.96 -28.41
N GLY A 146 -14.42 7.81 -28.53
CA GLY A 146 -14.47 6.79 -27.48
C GLY A 146 -13.09 6.18 -27.18
N LEU A 147 -12.29 5.92 -28.23
CA LEU A 147 -10.89 5.53 -28.07
C LEU A 147 -10.03 6.65 -27.51
N GLY A 148 -10.30 7.92 -27.85
CA GLY A 148 -9.62 9.08 -27.27
C GLY A 148 -9.89 9.24 -25.77
N ILE A 149 -11.16 9.10 -25.36
CA ILE A 149 -11.57 9.14 -23.95
C ILE A 149 -11.00 7.95 -23.18
N TRP A 150 -11.02 6.75 -23.77
CA TRP A 150 -10.43 5.55 -23.16
C TRP A 150 -8.90 5.64 -23.07
N ASN A 151 -8.22 6.22 -24.07
CA ASN A 151 -6.78 6.43 -24.09
C ASN A 151 -6.34 7.48 -23.05
N LEU A 152 -7.12 8.56 -22.87
CA LEU A 152 -6.88 9.52 -21.79
C LEU A 152 -7.10 8.92 -20.40
N ASN A 153 -8.09 8.01 -20.25
CA ASN A 153 -8.26 7.28 -18.99
C ASN A 153 -7.10 6.30 -18.77
N LEU A 154 -6.65 5.60 -19.82
CA LEU A 154 -5.49 4.70 -19.76
C LEU A 154 -4.19 5.45 -19.45
N GLN A 155 -4.05 6.69 -19.93
CA GLN A 155 -2.92 7.57 -19.62
C GLN A 155 -3.00 8.08 -18.18
N THR A 156 -4.18 8.49 -17.71
CA THR A 156 -4.40 8.86 -16.31
C THR A 156 -4.11 7.69 -15.36
N ASP A 157 -4.57 6.49 -15.68
CA ASP A 157 -4.30 5.27 -14.91
C ASP A 157 -2.81 4.92 -14.93
N ARG A 158 -2.14 5.11 -16.06
CA ARG A 158 -0.71 4.87 -16.20
C ARG A 158 0.11 5.90 -15.42
N ASP A 159 -0.27 7.18 -15.47
CA ASP A 159 0.38 8.27 -14.73
C ASP A 159 0.22 8.09 -13.23
N ASN A 160 -0.99 7.70 -12.77
CA ASN A 160 -1.27 7.31 -11.38
C ASN A 160 -0.48 6.07 -10.95
N ALA A 161 -0.35 5.05 -11.81
CA ALA A 161 0.44 3.87 -11.52
C ALA A 161 1.95 4.20 -11.44
N THR A 162 2.44 5.09 -12.29
CA THR A 162 3.85 5.52 -12.28
C THR A 162 4.19 6.45 -11.13
N SER A 163 3.28 7.35 -10.71
CA SER A 163 3.50 8.21 -9.55
C SER A 163 3.49 7.40 -8.25
N VAL A 164 2.54 6.48 -8.10
CA VAL A 164 2.52 5.55 -6.95
C VAL A 164 3.74 4.63 -6.95
N ALA A 165 4.24 4.21 -8.12
CA ALA A 165 5.47 3.43 -8.22
C ALA A 165 6.74 4.25 -7.90
N ALA A 166 6.78 5.53 -8.30
CA ALA A 166 7.87 6.44 -7.99
C ALA A 166 7.91 6.78 -6.49
N ASP A 167 6.75 7.09 -5.89
CA ASP A 167 6.60 7.35 -4.46
C ASP A 167 7.01 6.12 -3.63
N ARG A 168 6.57 4.92 -4.02
CA ARG A 168 7.00 3.66 -3.39
C ARG A 168 8.50 3.41 -3.56
N GLY A 169 9.05 3.72 -4.73
CA GLY A 169 10.48 3.59 -5.01
C GLY A 169 11.33 4.48 -4.11
N GLN A 170 10.87 5.70 -3.86
CA GLN A 170 11.56 6.67 -3.00
C GLN A 170 11.49 6.26 -1.52
N ILE A 171 10.32 5.84 -1.03
CA ILE A 171 10.16 5.30 0.33
C ILE A 171 11.07 4.07 0.54
N LEU A 172 11.13 3.16 -0.45
CA LEU A 172 11.98 1.97 -0.40
C LEU A 172 13.48 2.30 -0.48
N GLN A 173 13.87 3.34 -1.22
CA GLN A 173 15.24 3.84 -1.26
C GLN A 173 15.63 4.50 0.05
N ASP A 174 14.73 5.27 0.67
CA ASP A 174 14.98 5.90 1.97
C ASP A 174 15.04 4.86 3.10
N LEU A 175 14.22 3.79 3.04
CA LEU A 175 14.31 2.62 3.93
C LEU A 175 15.58 1.78 3.68
N ALA A 176 16.09 1.78 2.45
CA ALA A 176 17.33 1.08 2.10
C ALA A 176 18.59 1.90 2.46
N ALA A 177 18.50 3.23 2.44
CA ALA A 177 19.51 4.17 2.89
C ALA A 177 19.56 4.29 4.43
N ALA A 178 18.43 4.03 5.11
CA ALA A 178 18.38 3.81 6.54
C ALA A 178 19.25 2.59 6.90
N GLY A 179 20.43 2.87 7.48
CA GLY A 179 21.37 1.89 8.01
C GLY A 179 20.77 1.08 9.18
N GLU A 180 21.27 1.29 10.40
CA GLU A 180 20.62 0.74 11.59
C GLU A 180 19.23 1.36 11.77
N VAL A 181 18.23 0.50 11.92
CA VAL A 181 16.84 0.90 12.19
C VAL A 181 16.58 0.63 13.66
N ASN A 182 16.39 1.70 14.43
CA ASN A 182 16.02 1.59 15.83
C ASN A 182 14.51 1.58 15.97
N MET A 183 14.00 0.52 16.62
CA MET A 183 12.57 0.35 16.90
C MET A 183 12.34 0.58 18.39
N THR A 184 11.58 1.61 18.73
CA THR A 184 11.22 1.93 20.11
C THR A 184 9.71 1.74 20.29
N PRO A 185 9.27 0.73 21.07
CA PRO A 185 7.87 0.61 21.42
C PRO A 185 7.44 1.75 22.35
N LEU A 186 6.29 2.33 22.07
CA LEU A 186 5.64 3.37 22.86
C LEU A 186 4.45 2.77 23.59
N HIS A 187 4.40 2.99 24.90
CA HIS A 187 3.39 2.42 25.79
C HIS A 187 2.47 3.51 26.32
N ASP A 188 1.19 3.19 26.47
CA ASP A 188 0.22 4.05 27.14
C ASP A 188 0.40 4.06 28.68
N GLY A 189 -0.50 4.75 29.38
CA GLY A 189 -0.49 4.83 30.84
C GLY A 189 -0.74 3.48 31.54
N ASP A 190 -1.30 2.50 30.84
CA ASP A 190 -1.58 1.15 31.34
C ASP A 190 -0.44 0.17 31.00
N GLY A 191 0.61 0.63 30.30
CA GLY A 191 1.76 -0.16 29.90
C GLY A 191 1.54 -0.98 28.63
N GLN A 192 0.46 -0.76 27.88
CA GLN A 192 0.19 -1.44 26.62
C GLN A 192 0.92 -0.74 25.47
N ALA A 193 1.53 -1.52 24.57
CA ALA A 193 2.24 -0.99 23.41
C ALA A 193 1.24 -0.48 22.34
N VAL A 194 1.03 0.83 22.28
CA VAL A 194 0.04 1.49 21.41
C VAL A 194 0.64 2.04 20.11
N ALA A 195 1.96 2.15 20.03
CA ALA A 195 2.69 2.54 18.84
C ALA A 195 4.13 2.00 18.85
N THR A 196 4.76 1.87 17.68
CA THR A 196 6.19 1.59 17.53
C THR A 196 6.81 2.67 16.68
N LEU A 197 7.81 3.36 17.22
CA LEU A 197 8.60 4.32 16.47
C LEU A 197 9.75 3.60 15.77
N VAL A 198 9.88 3.84 14.46
CA VAL A 198 10.94 3.29 13.61
C VAL A 198 11.79 4.47 13.13
N ILE A 199 13.01 4.56 13.63
CA ILE A 199 13.96 5.62 13.29
C ILE A 199 14.96 5.08 12.29
N GLY A 200 14.99 5.67 11.11
CA GLY A 200 16.05 5.52 10.13
C GLY A 200 16.99 6.72 10.14
N SER A 201 18.00 6.71 9.27
CA SER A 201 19.04 7.76 9.19
C SER A 201 18.54 9.13 8.72
N SER A 202 17.37 9.19 8.08
CA SER A 202 16.81 10.43 7.51
C SER A 202 15.31 10.62 7.79
N GLN A 203 14.64 9.65 8.41
CA GLN A 203 13.19 9.66 8.60
C GLN A 203 12.78 8.92 9.86
N ALA A 204 11.72 9.42 10.50
CA ALA A 204 11.00 8.73 11.56
C ALA A 204 9.64 8.26 11.03
N MET A 205 9.34 6.99 11.21
CA MET A 205 8.04 6.40 10.90
C MET A 205 7.39 5.96 12.21
N VAL A 206 6.12 6.31 12.40
CA VAL A 206 5.31 5.82 13.52
C VAL A 206 4.37 4.77 12.97
N MET A 207 4.45 3.56 13.50
CA MET A 207 3.46 2.52 13.30
C MET A 207 2.53 2.53 14.51
N THR A 208 1.26 2.84 14.30
CA THR A 208 0.27 2.88 15.38
C THR A 208 -0.44 1.53 15.48
N ASN A 209 -0.58 1.03 16.71
CA ASN A 209 -1.29 -0.21 17.01
C ASN A 209 -2.11 0.00 18.28
N GLY A 210 -3.28 0.64 18.16
CA GLY A 210 -4.16 0.93 19.30
C GLY A 210 -4.27 2.40 19.71
N LEU A 211 -3.58 3.33 19.03
CA LEU A 211 -3.92 4.75 19.20
C LEU A 211 -5.34 5.03 18.67
N PRO A 212 -6.16 5.82 19.38
CA PRO A 212 -7.48 6.20 18.89
C PRO A 212 -7.39 7.05 17.61
N VAL A 213 -8.29 6.80 16.66
CA VAL A 213 -8.51 7.70 15.51
C VAL A 213 -8.82 9.12 16.01
N ASN A 214 -8.11 10.12 15.50
CA ASN A 214 -8.32 11.52 15.85
C ASN A 214 -9.20 12.24 14.82
N ASN A 215 -9.81 13.36 15.24
CA ASN A 215 -10.51 14.23 14.31
C ASN A 215 -9.50 15.09 13.53
N ALA A 216 -9.17 14.70 12.30
CA ALA A 216 -8.17 15.38 11.47
C ALA A 216 -8.50 16.85 11.12
N GLY A 217 -9.66 17.39 11.49
CA GLY A 217 -9.97 18.83 11.40
C GLY A 217 -9.63 19.63 12.65
N GLU A 218 -9.58 18.97 13.81
CA GLU A 218 -9.58 19.62 15.13
C GLU A 218 -8.44 19.14 16.04
N GLU A 219 -7.83 18.00 15.72
CA GLU A 219 -6.81 17.36 16.51
C GLU A 219 -5.64 16.91 15.61
N ILE A 220 -4.47 16.79 16.21
CA ILE A 220 -3.28 16.26 15.56
C ILE A 220 -2.41 15.51 16.57
N TYR A 221 -1.83 14.40 16.16
CA TYR A 221 -0.81 13.75 16.98
C TYR A 221 0.54 14.40 16.76
N VAL A 222 1.28 14.60 17.86
CA VAL A 222 2.63 15.17 17.84
C VAL A 222 3.59 14.17 18.46
N LEU A 223 4.65 13.83 17.72
CA LEU A 223 5.78 13.06 18.21
C LEU A 223 6.80 14.01 18.85
N TRP A 224 7.24 13.68 20.05
CA TRP A 224 8.21 14.43 20.83
C TRP A 224 9.47 13.61 21.08
N GLY A 225 10.63 14.26 21.00
CA GLY A 225 11.92 13.73 21.42
C GLY A 225 12.24 14.17 22.84
N LEU A 226 12.67 13.22 23.68
CA LEU A 226 13.03 13.41 25.07
C LEU A 226 14.54 13.20 25.26
N ARG A 227 15.24 14.17 25.83
CA ARG A 227 16.68 14.10 26.10
C ARG A 227 16.96 13.67 27.53
N GLU A 228 16.88 14.60 28.47
CA GLU A 228 17.06 14.35 29.90
C GLU A 228 15.81 14.74 30.68
N ALA A 229 15.64 14.13 31.85
CA ALA A 229 14.54 14.46 32.76
C ALA A 229 14.64 15.95 33.18
N GLY A 230 13.73 16.78 32.69
CA GLY A 230 13.68 18.22 32.98
C GLY A 230 13.99 19.12 31.79
N GLU A 231 14.48 18.58 30.66
CA GLU A 231 14.54 19.32 29.40
C GLU A 231 13.17 19.39 28.73
N GLN A 232 12.91 20.49 28.00
CA GLN A 232 11.66 20.62 27.25
C GLN A 232 11.63 19.62 26.08
N PRO A 233 10.55 18.84 25.92
CA PRO A 233 10.39 17.96 24.78
C PRO A 233 10.47 18.73 23.46
N GLN A 234 11.19 18.19 22.48
CA GLN A 234 11.29 18.79 21.15
C GLN A 234 10.27 18.15 20.21
N ALA A 235 9.44 18.95 19.53
CA ALA A 235 8.54 18.44 18.51
C ALA A 235 9.34 17.89 17.32
N LEU A 236 9.14 16.61 17.03
CA LEU A 236 9.79 15.90 15.92
C LEU A 236 8.88 15.88 14.69
N GLY A 237 7.57 15.96 14.90
CA GLY A 237 6.63 16.22 13.82
C GLY A 237 5.25 15.67 14.15
N THR A 238 4.39 15.68 13.15
CA THR A 238 2.97 15.43 13.34
C THR A 238 2.44 14.32 12.43
N PHE A 239 1.36 13.67 12.87
CA PHE A 239 0.66 12.66 12.10
C PHE A 239 -0.84 12.60 12.48
N ASP A 240 -1.61 11.92 11.64
CA ASP A 240 -3.02 11.58 11.89
C ASP A 240 -3.18 10.05 11.93
N VAL A 241 -4.03 9.58 12.82
CA VAL A 241 -4.48 8.19 12.92
C VAL A 241 -5.86 8.12 12.29
N VAL A 242 -5.97 7.46 11.14
CA VAL A 242 -7.24 7.35 10.40
C VAL A 242 -7.93 6.00 10.58
N ASP A 243 -7.19 4.99 11.02
CA ASP A 243 -7.67 3.65 11.35
C ASP A 243 -7.09 3.23 12.71
N ARG A 244 -7.84 2.41 13.47
CA ARG A 244 -7.36 1.79 14.71
C ARG A 244 -6.52 0.55 14.47
N GLU A 245 -6.62 -0.05 13.28
CA GLU A 245 -5.72 -1.12 12.83
C GLU A 245 -4.31 -0.59 12.54
N LEU A 246 -3.38 -1.50 12.26
CA LEU A 246 -1.95 -1.23 12.09
C LEU A 246 -1.71 -0.24 10.93
N ASP A 247 -1.58 1.06 11.24
CA ASP A 247 -1.31 2.15 10.29
C ASP A 247 0.14 2.60 10.40
N MET A 248 0.80 2.81 9.25
CA MET A 248 2.19 3.23 9.16
C MET A 248 2.26 4.63 8.56
N ARG A 249 2.74 5.59 9.34
CA ARG A 249 2.79 7.00 8.94
C ARG A 249 4.21 7.55 9.08
N THR A 250 4.65 8.26 8.05
CA THR A 250 5.85 9.09 8.15
C THR A 250 5.51 10.32 9.00
N VAL A 251 6.33 10.59 10.00
CA VAL A 251 6.23 11.82 10.79
C VAL A 251 6.80 12.95 9.93
N GLY A 252 6.02 14.00 9.69
CA GLY A 252 6.33 15.04 8.70
C GLY A 252 7.78 15.55 8.69
N SER A 253 8.37 15.55 7.49
CA SER A 253 9.68 16.09 7.04
C SER A 253 10.91 15.90 7.93
N THR A 254 11.83 15.03 7.47
CA THR A 254 13.27 14.97 7.80
C THR A 254 13.65 15.58 9.14
N VAL A 255 13.38 14.83 10.19
CA VAL A 255 13.75 15.21 11.54
C VAL A 255 15.26 15.07 11.67
N ALA A 256 15.98 16.19 11.65
CA ALA A 256 17.40 16.19 11.98
C ALA A 256 17.56 15.87 13.48
N GLY A 257 18.48 14.97 13.81
CA GLY A 257 18.80 14.63 15.21
C GLY A 257 17.90 13.59 15.87
N LEU A 258 17.26 12.70 15.10
CA LEU A 258 16.50 11.56 15.64
C LEU A 258 17.34 10.59 16.48
N ASP A 259 18.66 10.68 16.42
CA ASP A 259 19.60 9.91 17.22
C ASP A 259 20.00 10.62 18.53
N ALA A 260 19.55 11.87 18.73
CA ALA A 260 19.95 12.71 19.87
C ALA A 260 19.01 12.62 21.08
N PHE A 261 18.04 11.70 21.08
CA PHE A 261 17.02 11.56 22.12
C PHE A 261 17.15 10.21 22.83
N ASN A 262 16.99 10.23 24.15
CA ASN A 262 17.00 9.04 25.00
C ASN A 262 15.61 8.40 25.12
N GLY A 263 14.55 9.13 24.74
CA GLY A 263 13.20 8.61 24.68
C GLY A 263 12.29 9.41 23.77
N TYR A 264 11.07 8.92 23.61
CA TYR A 264 10.05 9.50 22.76
C TYR A 264 8.72 9.51 23.48
N ALA A 265 7.88 10.49 23.12
CA ALA A 265 6.52 10.56 23.58
C ALA A 265 5.58 11.05 22.50
N VAL A 266 4.30 10.75 22.66
CA VAL A 266 3.24 11.20 21.77
C VAL A 266 2.19 11.93 22.60
N THR A 267 1.73 13.08 22.10
CA THR A 267 0.52 13.75 22.58
C THR A 267 -0.52 13.83 21.47
N ARG A 268 -1.79 13.95 21.86
CA ARG A 268 -2.88 14.34 20.95
C ARG A 268 -3.20 15.79 21.24
N GLU A 269 -2.75 16.70 20.40
CA GLU A 269 -2.89 18.15 20.57
C GLU A 269 -4.12 18.68 19.81
N SER A 270 -4.66 19.80 20.27
CA SER A 270 -5.73 20.51 19.56
C SER A 270 -5.17 21.34 18.40
N GLY A 271 -5.91 21.40 17.30
CA GLY A 271 -5.53 22.11 16.08
C GLY A 271 -4.76 21.24 15.09
N ARG A 272 -4.07 21.90 14.15
CA ARG A 272 -3.37 21.26 13.03
C ARG A 272 -1.87 21.57 12.97
N GLN A 273 -1.35 22.22 14.01
CA GLN A 273 0.06 22.58 14.12
C GLN A 273 0.60 22.05 15.44
N ALA A 274 1.83 21.52 15.42
CA ALA A 274 2.52 21.16 16.65
C ALA A 274 2.77 22.43 17.49
N PRO A 275 2.40 22.46 18.77
CA PRO A 275 2.79 23.53 19.67
C PRO A 275 4.30 23.47 19.95
N ASP A 276 4.88 24.56 20.46
CA ASP A 276 6.31 24.60 20.84
C ASP A 276 6.61 23.70 22.05
N THR A 277 5.62 23.48 22.90
CA THR A 277 5.69 22.59 24.07
C THR A 277 4.41 21.78 24.19
N PRO A 278 4.46 20.54 24.73
CA PRO A 278 3.25 19.73 24.93
C PRO A 278 2.20 20.47 25.75
N THR A 279 0.98 20.60 25.23
CA THR A 279 -0.13 21.26 25.97
C THR A 279 -1.08 20.26 26.61
N LEU A 280 -1.06 19.02 26.10
CA LEU A 280 -1.87 17.91 26.59
C LEU A 280 -1.01 16.77 27.16
N PRO A 281 -1.60 15.88 27.97
CA PRO A 281 -0.87 14.75 28.56
C PRO A 281 -0.27 13.82 27.50
N MET A 282 0.85 13.19 27.87
CA MET A 282 1.47 12.15 27.06
C MET A 282 0.53 10.94 26.99
N VAL A 283 0.15 10.57 25.77
CA VAL A 283 -0.72 9.40 25.51
C VAL A 283 0.09 8.13 25.27
N ALA A 284 1.36 8.27 24.88
CA ALA A 284 2.28 7.15 24.74
C ALA A 284 3.72 7.62 25.02
N THR A 285 4.54 6.76 25.63
CA THR A 285 5.97 7.04 25.91
C THR A 285 6.85 5.80 25.71
N GLY A 286 8.09 5.99 25.30
CA GLY A 286 9.07 4.90 25.17
C GLY A 286 10.50 5.40 25.33
N GLN A 287 11.40 4.50 25.73
CA GLN A 287 12.82 4.79 25.90
C GLN A 287 13.65 4.05 24.84
N VAL A 288 14.71 4.68 24.37
CA VAL A 288 15.68 4.04 23.47
C VAL A 288 16.54 3.10 24.31
N THR A 289 16.63 1.83 23.90
CA THR A 289 17.41 0.77 24.58
C THR A 289 18.58 0.33 23.73
#